data_AF-A0A436BXR9-F1
#
_entry.id   AF-A0A436BXR9-F1
#
_cell.length_a   1.000
_cell.length_b   1.000
_cell.length_c   1.000
_cell.angle_alpha   90.00
_cell.angle_beta   90.00
_cell.angle_gamma   90.00
#
_symmetry.space_group_name_H-M   'P 1'
#
loop_
_entity.id
_entity.type
_entity.pdbx_description
1 polymer ?
#
loop_
_entity_poly.entity_id
_entity_poly.type
_entity_poly.pdbx_seq_one_letter_code
_entity_poly.pdbx_strand_id
1 'polypeptide(L)' 'KKLIDFLLSKEAQSSISSVALGMPARKDVKPDDANFAKAQEAMKGVTIWSPNWDDALSKLPDYVKRWNEATGS' A
#
# COMPACT_ATOMS: atom_id res chain seq x y z
N LYS A 1 -1.05 20.19 -8.50
CA LYS A 1 -1.54 19.89 -7.14
C LYS A 1 -3.00 19.47 -7.13
N LYS A 2 -3.90 20.18 -7.83
CA LYS A 2 -5.34 19.85 -7.93
C LYS A 2 -5.69 18.36 -8.08
N LEU A 3 -4.98 17.60 -8.92
CA LEU A 3 -5.23 16.17 -9.09
C LEU A 3 -4.87 15.36 -7.83
N ILE A 4 -3.73 15.63 -7.20
CA ILE A 4 -3.33 14.95 -5.95
C ILE A 4 -4.33 15.28 -4.83
N ASP A 5 -4.76 16.54 -4.75
CA ASP A 5 -5.76 16.98 -3.77
C ASP A 5 -7.10 16.25 -3.97
N PHE A 6 -7.52 16.07 -5.23
CA PHE A 6 -8.68 15.27 -5.58
C PHE A 6 -8.51 13.80 -5.20
N LEU A 7 -7.38 13.17 -5.54
CA LEU A 7 -7.11 11.77 -5.23
C LEU A 7 -7.06 11.52 -3.71
N LEU A 8 -6.64 12.51 -2.92
CA LEU A 8 -6.66 12.47 -1.44
C LEU A 8 -7.96 12.99 -0.83
N SER A 9 -8.95 13.36 -1.64
CA SER A 9 -10.27 13.76 -1.13
C SER A 9 -10.96 12.59 -0.45
N LYS A 10 -11.88 12.90 0.47
CA LYS A 10 -12.65 11.86 1.17
C LYS A 10 -13.47 11.03 0.17
N GLU A 11 -14.03 11.68 -0.83
CA GLU A 11 -14.84 11.05 -1.88
C GLU A 11 -14.02 10.05 -2.70
N ALA A 12 -12.87 10.46 -3.25
CA ALA A 12 -12.03 9.58 -4.02
C ALA A 12 -11.45 8.44 -3.18
N GLN A 13 -11.11 8.69 -1.91
CA GLN A 13 -10.58 7.66 -1.01
C GLN A 13 -11.65 6.63 -0.63
N SER A 14 -12.93 7.00 -0.57
CA SER A 14 -14.02 6.08 -0.24
C SER A 14 -14.32 5.03 -1.33
N SER A 15 -13.84 5.22 -2.56
CA SER A 15 -14.07 4.29 -3.68
C SER A 15 -12.91 3.32 -3.95
N ILE A 16 -11.80 3.44 -3.23
CA ILE A 16 -10.57 2.68 -3.52
C ILE A 16 -10.78 1.16 -3.40
N SER A 17 -11.43 0.72 -2.33
CA SER A 17 -11.66 -0.71 -2.08
C SER A 17 -12.61 -1.35 -3.09
N SER A 18 -13.63 -0.62 -3.53
CA SER A 18 -14.59 -1.14 -4.52
C SER A 18 -14.01 -1.17 -5.94
N VAL A 19 -13.23 -0.17 -6.33
CA VAL A 19 -12.72 -0.02 -7.71
C VAL A 19 -11.37 -0.72 -7.92
N ALA A 20 -10.49 -0.69 -6.92
CA ALA A 20 -9.09 -1.10 -7.08
C ALA A 20 -8.64 -2.18 -6.08
N LEU A 21 -9.55 -2.68 -5.23
CA LEU A 21 -9.24 -3.63 -4.14
C LEU A 21 -8.18 -3.11 -3.14
N GLY A 22 -7.90 -1.80 -3.15
CA GLY A 22 -6.93 -1.17 -2.27
C GLY A 22 -7.53 -0.77 -0.91
N MET A 23 -6.69 -0.17 -0.07
CA MET A 23 -7.12 0.48 1.17
C MET A 23 -6.93 2.00 1.07
N PRO A 24 -7.84 2.81 1.63
CA PRO A 24 -7.66 4.25 1.68
C PRO A 24 -6.41 4.62 2.51
N ALA A 25 -5.65 5.59 2.03
CA ALA A 25 -4.55 6.19 2.78
C ALA A 25 -5.06 7.09 3.93
N ARG A 26 -6.31 7.54 3.83
CA ARG A 26 -6.97 8.36 4.85
C ARG A 26 -7.53 7.52 5.99
N LYS A 27 -7.10 7.82 7.22
CA LYS A 27 -7.55 7.13 8.44
C LYS A 27 -9.00 7.42 8.82
N ASP A 28 -9.56 8.53 8.35
CA ASP A 28 -10.94 8.95 8.59
C ASP A 28 -11.94 8.43 7.53
N VAL A 29 -11.45 7.59 6.59
CA VAL A 29 -12.25 6.92 5.57
C VAL A 29 -12.30 5.43 5.91
N LYS A 30 -13.52 4.92 6.06
CA LYS A 30 -13.80 3.50 6.32
C LYS A 30 -14.91 3.07 5.36
N PRO A 31 -14.55 2.56 4.18
CA PRO A 31 -15.53 2.01 3.25
C PRO A 31 -16.31 0.87 3.91
N ASP A 32 -17.56 0.66 3.49
CA ASP A 32 -18.45 -0.38 4.02
C ASP A 32 -18.67 -1.52 3.03
N ASP A 33 -17.92 -1.54 1.92
CA ASP A 33 -18.01 -2.56 0.90
C ASP A 33 -17.33 -3.89 1.31
N ALA A 34 -17.71 -4.95 0.60
CA ALA A 34 -17.25 -6.30 0.88
C ALA A 34 -15.73 -6.49 0.68
N ASN A 35 -15.09 -5.73 -0.21
CA ASN A 35 -13.65 -5.85 -0.45
C ASN A 35 -12.87 -5.26 0.73
N PHE A 36 -13.30 -4.11 1.24
CA PHE A 36 -12.70 -3.53 2.44
C PHE A 36 -12.85 -4.44 3.66
N ALA A 37 -14.04 -5.03 3.87
CA ALA A 37 -14.26 -5.98 4.95
C ALA A 37 -13.31 -7.20 4.87
N LYS A 38 -13.14 -7.78 3.67
CA LYS A 38 -12.22 -8.90 3.45
C LYS A 38 -10.75 -8.51 3.66
N ALA A 39 -10.35 -7.33 3.19
CA ALA A 39 -8.98 -6.84 3.40
C ALA A 39 -8.68 -6.64 4.89
N GLN A 40 -9.62 -6.06 5.64
CA GLN A 40 -9.51 -5.88 7.10
C GLN A 40 -9.41 -7.23 7.83
N GLU A 41 -10.18 -8.23 7.41
CA GLU A 41 -10.09 -9.59 7.95
C GLU A 41 -8.72 -10.21 7.70
N ALA A 42 -8.21 -10.11 6.46
CA ALA A 42 -6.91 -10.65 6.07
C ALA A 42 -5.74 -10.02 6.84
N MET A 43 -5.90 -8.77 7.28
CA MET A 43 -4.90 -8.04 8.05
C MET A 43 -4.99 -8.27 9.57
N LYS A 44 -5.99 -9.01 10.07
CA LYS A 44 -6.08 -9.30 11.51
C LYS A 44 -4.86 -10.06 12.00
N GLY A 45 -4.20 -9.51 13.03
CA GLY A 45 -2.98 -10.07 13.61
C GLY A 45 -1.70 -9.78 12.81
N VAL A 46 -1.80 -9.13 11.65
CA VAL A 46 -0.64 -8.72 10.85
C VAL A 46 -0.07 -7.42 11.41
N THR A 47 1.22 -7.41 11.73
CA THR A 47 1.94 -6.19 12.10
C THR A 47 2.42 -5.48 10.84
N ILE A 48 1.97 -4.24 10.63
CA ILE A 48 2.46 -3.41 9.54
C ILE A 48 3.84 -2.88 9.92
N TRP A 49 4.84 -3.16 9.08
CA TRP A 49 6.20 -2.64 9.21
C TRP A 49 6.63 -1.99 7.90
N SER A 50 7.54 -1.01 7.99
CA SER A 50 8.17 -0.41 6.83
C SER A 50 9.66 -0.18 7.11
N PRO A 51 10.54 -0.37 6.11
CA PRO A 51 11.96 -0.07 6.24
C PRO A 51 12.21 1.44 6.29
N ASN A 52 13.47 1.82 6.55
CA ASN A 52 13.94 3.14 6.16
C ASN A 52 13.97 3.20 4.62
N TRP A 53 13.07 3.99 4.04
CA TRP A 53 12.90 4.09 2.59
C TRP A 53 14.08 4.76 1.87
N ASP A 54 14.76 5.71 2.51
CA ASP A 54 15.95 6.36 1.94
C ASP A 54 17.09 5.34 1.82
N ASP A 55 17.28 4.52 2.86
CA ASP A 55 18.26 3.45 2.84
C ASP A 55 17.92 2.38 1.80
N ALA A 56 16.65 1.93 1.77
CA ALA A 56 16.17 0.94 0.81
C ALA A 56 16.34 1.40 -0.63
N LEU A 57 16.05 2.68 -0.93
CA LEU A 57 16.24 3.24 -2.26
C LEU A 57 17.72 3.28 -2.65
N SER A 58 18.60 3.72 -1.74
CA SER A 58 20.03 3.81 -2.01
C SER A 58 20.68 2.44 -2.27
N LYS A 59 20.19 1.38 -1.60
CA LYS A 59 20.73 0.01 -1.66
C LYS A 59 20.00 -0.91 -2.64
N LEU A 60 18.92 -0.45 -3.27
CA LEU A 60 18.09 -1.29 -4.15
C LEU A 60 18.92 -2.01 -5.24
N PRO A 61 19.88 -1.37 -5.93
CA PRO A 61 20.69 -2.06 -6.94
C PRO A 61 21.49 -3.24 -6.37
N ASP A 62 22.09 -3.07 -5.19
CA ASP A 62 22.87 -4.11 -4.52
C ASP A 62 21.97 -5.26 -4.05
N TYR A 63 20.78 -4.94 -3.54
CA TYR A 63 19.79 -5.95 -3.14
C TYR A 63 19.32 -6.79 -4.33
N VAL A 64 19.05 -6.18 -5.48
CA VAL A 64 18.66 -6.90 -6.70
C VAL A 64 19.80 -7.80 -7.18
N LYS A 65 21.03 -7.28 -7.23
CA LYS A 65 22.21 -8.06 -7.62
C LYS A 65 22.37 -9.29 -6.72
N ARG A 66 22.35 -9.09 -5.39
CA ARG A 66 22.51 -10.16 -4.42
C ARG A 66 21.36 -11.17 -4.48
N TRP A 67 20.14 -10.73 -4.78
CA TRP A 67 19.01 -11.63 -4.99
C TRP A 67 19.26 -12.53 -6.21
N ASN A 68 19.63 -11.97 -7.37
CA ASN A 68 19.95 -12.76 -8.57
C ASN A 68 21.08 -13.77 -8.31
N GLU A 69 22.15 -13.36 -7.62
CA GLU A 69 23.26 -14.25 -7.26
C GLU A 69 22.82 -15.42 -6.36
N ALA A 70 21.89 -15.16 -5.43
CA ALA A 70 21.38 -16.17 -4.50
C ALA A 70 20.31 -17.09 -5.12
N THR A 71 19.52 -16.61 -6.08
CA THR A 71 18.42 -17.35 -6.71
C THR A 71 18.74 -17.92 -8.09
N GLY A 72 19.84 -17.49 -8.72
CA GLY A 72 20.23 -17.90 -10.07
C GLY A 72 19.32 -17.33 -11.16
N SER A 73 18.74 -16.15 -10.94
CA SER A 73 17.86 -15.44 -11.88
C SER A 73 18.62 -14.56 -12.86
#